data_AF-A0A4V2AFA6-F1
#
_entry.id   AF-A0A4V2AFA6-F1
#
_cell.length_a   1.000
_cell.length_b   1.000
_cell.length_c   1.000
_cell.angle_alpha   90.00
_cell.angle_beta   90.00
_cell.angle_gamma   90.00
#
_symmetry.space_group_name_H-M   'P 1'
#
loop_
_entity.id
_entity.type
_entity.pdbx_description
1 polymer ?
#
loop_
_entity_poly.entity_id
_entity_poly.type
_entity_poly.pdbx_seq_one_letter_code
_entity_poly.pdbx_strand_id
1 'polypeptide(L)'
;GMTADDIKAYIRYIADWRLGQLKLPAIYGVKEHPIPWLSEILNGVEHANFFEQRATEYSKGATGGEWHGNEGVWGQFDKMQKKVAAE
;
A
#
# COMPACT_ATOMS: atom_id res chain seq x y z
N GLY A 1 10.96 -15.93 1.94
CA GLY A 1 9.72 -15.30 1.44
C GLY A 1 9.37 -14.14 2.34
N MET A 2 8.54 -13.20 1.88
CA MET A 2 8.09 -12.08 2.71
C MET A 2 7.15 -12.56 3.83
N THR A 3 7.31 -11.99 5.02
CA THR A 3 6.40 -12.22 6.15
C THR A 3 5.22 -11.25 6.09
N ALA A 4 4.16 -11.52 6.88
CA ALA A 4 3.04 -10.59 7.01
C ALA A 4 3.48 -9.22 7.56
N ASP A 5 4.50 -9.21 8.43
CA ASP A 5 5.04 -7.98 9.00
C ASP A 5 5.80 -7.15 7.96
N ASP A 6 6.54 -7.80 7.06
CA ASP A 6 7.22 -7.13 5.94
C ASP A 6 6.21 -6.41 5.03
N ILE A 7 5.11 -7.09 4.69
CA ILE A 7 4.03 -6.53 3.86
C ILE A 7 3.36 -5.37 4.60
N LYS A 8 3.10 -5.51 5.89
CA LYS A 8 2.47 -4.46 6.70
C LYS A 8 3.35 -3.22 6.80
N ALA A 9 4.66 -3.39 6.98
CA ALA A 9 5.61 -2.29 6.98
C ALA A 9 5.63 -1.58 5.62
N TYR A 10 5.61 -2.34 4.52
CA TYR A 10 5.58 -1.80 3.17
C TYR A 10 4.30 -0.99 2.88
N ILE A 11 3.13 -1.49 3.27
CA ILE A 11 1.86 -0.77 3.13
C ILE A 11 1.90 0.58 3.86
N ARG A 12 2.45 0.59 5.09
CA ARG A 12 2.59 1.82 5.88
C ARG A 12 3.57 2.82 5.27
N TYR A 13 4.70 2.34 4.75
CA TYR A 13 5.66 3.16 4.02
C TYR A 13 5.02 3.82 2.79
N ILE A 14 4.32 3.05 1.96
CA ILE A 14 3.64 3.59 0.76
C ILE A 14 2.52 4.57 1.15
N ALA A 15 1.78 4.31 2.24
CA ALA A 15 0.75 5.21 2.72
C ALA A 15 1.32 6.60 3.08
N ASP A 16 2.40 6.64 3.87
CA ASP A 16 3.06 7.90 4.23
C ASP A 16 3.64 8.61 3.00
N TRP A 17 4.23 7.85 2.06
CA TRP A 17 4.73 8.41 0.81
C TRP A 17 3.63 9.06 -0.04
N ARG A 18 2.46 8.41 -0.17
CA ARG A 18 1.29 8.97 -0.86
C ARG A 18 0.72 10.20 -0.16
N LEU A 19 0.67 10.20 1.17
CA LEU A 19 0.25 11.37 1.96
C LEU A 19 1.19 12.56 1.72
N GLY A 20 2.50 12.32 1.67
CA GLY A 20 3.49 13.34 1.32
C GLY A 20 3.26 13.97 -0.05
N GLN A 21 2.89 13.16 -1.07
CA GLN A 21 2.52 13.67 -2.40
C GLN A 21 1.31 14.62 -2.37
N LEU A 22 0.40 14.41 -1.42
CA LEU A 22 -0.79 15.24 -1.19
C LEU A 22 -0.57 16.38 -0.19
N LYS A 23 0.67 16.57 0.30
CA LYS A 23 1.01 17.54 1.37
C LYS A 23 0.24 17.29 2.68
N LEU A 24 -0.14 16.04 2.94
CA LEU A 24 -0.78 15.61 4.18
C LEU A 24 0.28 15.11 5.17
N PRO A 25 0.03 15.21 6.49
CA PRO A 25 0.93 14.70 7.50
C PRO A 25 1.06 13.18 7.42
N ALA A 26 2.27 12.67 7.61
CA ALA A 26 2.53 11.23 7.71
C ALA A 26 1.88 10.65 8.96
N ILE A 27 1.42 9.40 8.86
CA ILE A 27 0.64 8.72 9.89
C ILE A 27 1.49 7.68 10.62
N TYR A 28 2.30 6.92 9.88
CA TYR A 28 2.99 5.75 10.40
C TYR A 28 4.46 6.00 10.73
N GLY A 29 5.03 7.11 10.24
CA GLY A 29 6.40 7.54 10.51
C GLY A 29 7.46 6.60 9.92
N VAL A 30 7.11 5.83 8.89
CA VAL A 30 8.03 4.85 8.29
C VAL A 30 8.99 5.58 7.36
N LYS A 31 10.25 5.73 7.78
CA LYS A 31 11.26 6.51 7.06
C LYS A 31 12.01 5.74 5.98
N GLU A 32 12.16 4.43 6.17
CA GLU A 32 12.97 3.59 5.28
C GLU A 32 12.07 2.63 4.50
N HIS A 33 12.43 2.40 3.23
CA HIS A 33 11.72 1.47 2.36
C HIS A 33 12.00 0.04 2.87
N PRO A 34 11.00 -0.69 3.40
CA PRO A 34 11.24 -1.97 4.06
C PRO A 34 11.58 -3.11 3.09
N ILE A 35 11.28 -2.94 1.81
CA ILE A 35 11.52 -3.93 0.76
C ILE A 35 12.21 -3.27 -0.45
N PRO A 36 13.45 -2.78 -0.31
CA PRO A 36 14.06 -1.89 -1.30
C PRO A 36 14.06 -2.51 -2.70
N TRP A 37 14.35 -3.83 -2.79
CA TRP A 37 14.39 -4.63 -4.03
C TRP A 37 13.04 -4.73 -4.78
N LEU A 38 11.92 -4.36 -4.16
CA LEU A 38 10.60 -4.41 -4.79
C LEU A 38 10.44 -3.32 -5.85
N SER A 39 11.14 -2.18 -5.68
CA SER A 39 11.09 -1.07 -6.63
C SER A 39 11.67 -1.48 -7.98
N GLU A 40 12.72 -2.28 -8.00
CA GLU A 40 13.36 -2.80 -9.21
C GLU A 40 12.49 -3.84 -9.92
N ILE A 41 11.68 -4.61 -9.17
CA ILE A 41 10.72 -5.55 -9.76
C ILE A 41 9.55 -4.80 -10.39
N LEU A 42 9.01 -3.76 -9.72
CA LEU A 42 7.89 -2.97 -10.20
C LEU A 42 8.26 -2.05 -11.38
N ASN A 43 9.50 -1.55 -11.42
CA ASN A 43 10.01 -0.71 -12.50
C ASN A 43 10.86 -1.50 -13.52
N GLY A 44 10.97 -2.81 -13.34
CA GLY A 44 11.68 -3.68 -14.27
C GLY A 44 11.00 -3.63 -15.64
N VAL A 45 11.80 -3.66 -16.71
CA VAL A 45 11.25 -3.79 -18.06
C VAL A 45 10.54 -5.13 -18.12
N GLU A 46 9.21 -5.11 -18.16
CA GLU A 46 8.41 -6.28 -18.43
C GLU A 46 8.74 -6.75 -19.85
N HIS A 47 9.65 -7.71 -19.96
CA HIS A 47 9.82 -8.45 -21.20
C HIS A 47 8.54 -9.26 -21.42
N ALA A 48 7.78 -8.89 -22.44
CA ALA A 48 6.58 -9.63 -22.83
C ALA A 48 6.88 -11.13 -22.90
N ASN A 49 6.04 -11.95 -22.27
CA ASN A 49 6.17 -13.40 -22.37
C ASN A 49 6.09 -13.80 -23.85
N PHE A 50 7.20 -14.29 -24.41
CA PHE A 50 7.37 -14.56 -25.83
C PHE A 50 6.32 -15.54 -26.42
N PHE A 51 5.73 -16.39 -25.59
CA PHE A 51 4.75 -17.41 -25.98
C PHE A 51 3.29 -17.00 -25.76
N GLU A 52 3.04 -15.98 -24.96
CA GLU A 52 1.70 -15.51 -24.61
C GLU A 52 1.70 -14.00 -24.80
N GLN A 53 1.18 -13.49 -25.92
CA GLN A 53 0.99 -12.05 -26.15
C GLN A 53 -0.07 -11.43 -25.21
N ARG A 54 -0.04 -11.76 -23.90
CA ARG A 54 -0.85 -11.17 -22.84
C ARG A 54 -0.02 -11.12 -21.55
N ALA A 55 -0.06 -9.97 -20.88
CA ALA A 55 0.46 -9.83 -19.53
C ALA A 55 -0.39 -10.68 -18.58
N THR A 56 0.22 -11.70 -17.97
CA THR A 56 -0.44 -12.61 -17.04
C THR A 56 -0.22 -12.11 -15.61
N GLU A 57 -0.92 -11.04 -15.21
CA GLU A 57 -0.98 -10.66 -13.79
C GLU A 57 -1.84 -11.68 -13.03
N TYR A 58 -1.18 -12.61 -12.34
CA TYR A 58 -1.85 -13.48 -11.36
C TYR A 58 -2.18 -12.67 -10.11
N SER A 59 -3.28 -11.92 -10.12
CA SER A 59 -3.88 -11.38 -8.89
C SER A 59 -4.51 -12.52 -8.07
N LYS A 60 -3.69 -13.32 -7.39
CA LYS A 60 -4.16 -14.38 -6.49
C LYS A 60 -3.98 -13.95 -5.04
N GLY A 61 -5.02 -13.31 -4.51
CA GLY A 61 -5.09 -12.86 -3.11
C GLY A 61 -5.61 -11.45 -2.97
N ALA A 62 -6.90 -11.24 -3.27
CA ALA A 62 -7.55 -9.97 -2.96
C ALA A 62 -7.57 -9.76 -1.42
N THR A 63 -7.26 -8.56 -0.98
CA THR A 63 -7.40 -8.15 0.42
C THR A 63 -8.88 -8.24 0.83
N GLY A 64 -9.18 -8.96 1.91
CA GLY A 64 -10.53 -9.01 2.49
C GLY A 64 -10.84 -7.76 3.32
N GLY A 65 -12.10 -7.31 3.28
CA GLY A 65 -12.59 -6.14 4.01
C GLY A 65 -13.62 -5.35 3.21
N GLU A 66 -14.45 -4.55 3.88
CA GLU A 66 -15.39 -3.65 3.23
C GLU A 66 -14.85 -2.22 3.15
N TRP A 67 -14.95 -1.62 1.96
CA TRP A 67 -14.64 -0.20 1.77
C TRP A 67 -15.64 0.69 2.52
N HIS A 68 -16.91 0.30 2.53
CA HIS A 68 -18.03 1.07 3.08
C HIS A 68 -18.45 0.57 4.47
N GLY A 69 -19.33 1.33 5.13
CA GLY A 69 -19.86 1.02 6.45
C GLY A 69 -19.11 1.70 7.60
N ASN A 70 -19.77 1.81 8.76
CA ASN A 70 -19.20 2.44 9.97
C ASN A 70 -17.96 1.71 10.51
N GLU A 71 -17.79 0.45 10.15
CA GLU A 71 -16.63 -0.38 10.49
C GLU A 71 -15.66 -0.59 9.31
N GLY A 72 -16.04 -0.14 8.11
CA GLY A 72 -15.21 -0.19 6.91
C GLY A 72 -14.09 0.85 6.90
N VAL A 73 -13.28 0.81 5.85
CA VAL A 73 -12.07 1.64 5.71
C VAL A 73 -12.35 3.13 5.88
N TRP A 74 -13.41 3.65 5.24
CA TRP A 74 -13.77 5.07 5.35
C TRP A 74 -14.24 5.46 6.75
N GLY A 75 -14.98 4.59 7.43
CA GLY A 75 -15.40 4.83 8.82
C GLY A 75 -14.23 4.91 9.80
N GLN A 76 -13.16 4.12 9.58
CA GLN A 76 -11.93 4.22 10.38
C GLN A 76 -11.12 5.47 10.05
N PHE A 77 -11.05 5.85 8.78
CA PHE A 77 -10.39 7.07 8.34
C PHE A 77 -11.00 8.32 8.99
N ASP A 78 -12.33 8.44 9.02
CA ASP A 78 -13.02 9.57 9.63
C ASP A 78 -12.74 9.68 11.14
N LYS A 79 -12.70 8.55 11.85
CA LYS A 79 -12.33 8.51 13.28
C LYS A 79 -10.91 9.02 13.49
N MET A 80 -10.01 8.66 12.60
CA MET A 80 -8.63 9.11 12.65
C MET A 80 -8.50 10.62 12.41
N GLN A 81 -9.17 11.15 11.38
CA GLN A 81 -9.18 12.59 11.09
C GLN A 81 -9.69 13.42 12.27
N LYS A 82 -10.76 12.94 12.92
CA LYS A 82 -11.29 13.58 14.14
C LYS A 82 -10.30 13.58 15.30
N LYS A 83 -9.49 12.52 15.44
CA LYS A 83 -8.45 12.45 16.46
C LYS A 83 -7.34 13.47 16.19
N VAL A 84 -6.86 13.55 14.95
CA VAL A 84 -5.82 14.52 14.55
C VAL A 84 -6.30 15.97 14.72
N ALA A 85 -7.57 16.25 14.44
CA ALA A 85 -8.13 17.60 14.63
C ALA A 85 -8.36 17.99 16.11
N ALA A 86 -8.34 17.02 17.03
CA ALA A 86 -8.55 17.23 18.46
C ALA A 86 -7.25 17.31 19.28
N GLU A 87 -6.11 16.98 18.66
CA GLU A 87 -4.75 17.16 19.17
C GLU A 87 -4.16 18.49 18.66
#